data_AF-A0A7C7H6U0-F1
#
_entry.id   AF-A0A7C7H6U0-F1
#
_cell.length_a   1.000
_cell.length_b   1.000
_cell.length_c   1.000
_cell.angle_alpha   90.00
_cell.angle_beta   90.00
_cell.angle_gamma   90.00
#
_symmetry.space_group_name_H-M   'P 1'
#
loop_
_entity.id
_entity.type
_entity.pdbx_description
1 polymer ?
#
loop_
_entity_poly.entity_id
_entity_poly.type
_entity_poly.pdbx_seq_one_letter_code
_entity_poly.pdbx_strand_id
1 'polypeptide(L)'
;MKKVLATDELKVDLLAAQKDFTGGVDLDNASANSFNEWYLLERDCPVLGAPPAVSFSPAEITTNDLWHCLHDSFFGLFHVTELVDGQANTAILECLWSARQIRVTTLPAGIDVGTLIPARVAQSDSESHLLLPAANFIIAPDLLESLAQDLRSIRGEQPRSRLSQQQWHQLFTNHQQSHAIAAGQSFEEALTQALLGQNELSVAEVTAMLEKHGAQETLSQIAFDTDVDIEALRIAFALIGDDQGDDTEQLDDLDGDATQAISDFLANDSQGSNLDQAFGNLEQELSLEPGATGLLSEQSEPTGVDTLPGVEMWLRSYLFDCEAKSFQVSAAAGKEIEQFLNYCATTVKANEIDPHQLSAATVLAYMMGAAAVDEVNAKINHLDDFTQWLHREQDAPLESILPISGDETRTWLQQLVLCNQALQHNNVASSIAKVTAVSPLATLDEDGQSVMVNGFPSDYVSVVEVGDKLMGAWRDGCFVAGAWMPKRLLPTAD
;
A
#
# COMPACT_ATOMS: atom_id res chain seq x y z
N MET A 1 -23.86 19.40 -6.12
CA MET A 1 -23.49 20.45 -7.11
C MET A 1 -24.35 21.71 -7.10
N LYS A 2 -25.69 21.69 -7.09
CA LYS A 2 -26.52 22.92 -7.18
C LYS A 2 -26.27 24.00 -6.11
N LYS A 3 -25.71 23.64 -4.94
CA LYS A 3 -25.29 24.60 -3.89
C LYS A 3 -23.83 25.05 -3.98
N VAL A 4 -22.96 24.31 -4.67
CA VAL A 4 -21.52 24.61 -4.83
C VAL A 4 -21.31 25.72 -5.87
N LEU A 5 -22.23 25.87 -6.82
CA LEU A 5 -22.17 26.85 -7.91
C LEU A 5 -22.75 28.24 -7.56
N ALA A 6 -22.86 28.58 -6.28
CA ALA A 6 -23.55 29.80 -5.84
C ALA A 6 -22.74 31.09 -6.08
N THR A 7 -21.41 31.00 -6.21
CA THR A 7 -20.51 32.12 -6.46
C THR A 7 -19.89 32.02 -7.85
N ASP A 8 -19.75 33.16 -8.54
CA ASP A 8 -19.19 33.17 -9.89
C ASP A 8 -17.71 32.75 -9.92
N GLU A 9 -16.98 32.95 -8.82
CA GLU A 9 -15.60 32.49 -8.65
C GLU A 9 -15.47 30.96 -8.68
N LEU A 10 -16.40 30.22 -8.06
CA LEU A 10 -16.38 28.74 -8.08
C LEU A 10 -16.77 28.17 -9.45
N LYS A 11 -17.56 28.91 -10.25
CA LYS A 11 -17.85 28.51 -11.63
C LYS A 11 -16.63 28.65 -12.52
N VAL A 12 -15.88 29.74 -12.37
CA VAL A 12 -14.62 29.97 -13.09
C VAL A 12 -13.59 28.90 -12.70
N ASP A 13 -13.47 28.59 -11.42
CA ASP A 13 -12.59 27.54 -10.93
C ASP A 13 -12.95 26.15 -11.49
N LEU A 14 -14.24 25.80 -11.51
CA LEU A 14 -14.70 24.52 -12.06
C LEU A 14 -14.33 24.37 -13.54
N LEU A 15 -14.53 25.42 -14.35
CA LEU A 15 -14.20 25.41 -15.77
C LEU A 15 -12.68 25.31 -16.00
N ALA A 16 -11.89 26.02 -15.19
CA ALA A 16 -10.43 25.92 -15.25
C ALA A 16 -9.95 24.52 -14.86
N ALA A 17 -10.52 23.94 -13.80
CA ALA A 17 -10.20 22.60 -13.34
C ALA A 17 -10.59 21.53 -14.35
N GLN A 18 -11.73 21.70 -15.03
CA GLN A 18 -12.15 20.80 -16.11
C GLN A 18 -11.12 20.78 -17.23
N LYS A 19 -10.69 21.97 -17.68
CA LYS A 19 -9.67 22.12 -18.72
C LYS A 19 -8.34 21.47 -18.32
N ASP A 20 -7.94 21.63 -17.06
CA ASP A 20 -6.73 21.03 -16.51
C ASP A 20 -6.82 19.49 -16.40
N PHE A 21 -7.97 18.97 -15.97
CA PHE A 21 -8.20 17.54 -15.84
C PHE A 21 -8.14 16.80 -17.18
N THR A 22 -8.79 17.38 -18.20
CA THR A 22 -8.90 16.78 -19.54
C THR A 22 -7.76 17.17 -20.48
N GLY A 23 -6.81 18.00 -20.04
CA GLY A 23 -5.74 18.50 -20.91
C GLY A 23 -6.22 19.44 -22.03
N GLY A 24 -7.39 20.05 -21.88
CA GLY A 24 -7.96 20.99 -22.86
C GLY A 24 -9.10 20.45 -23.71
N VAL A 25 -9.42 19.16 -23.61
CA VAL A 25 -10.53 18.51 -24.33
C VAL A 25 -11.85 18.71 -23.59
N ASP A 26 -12.99 18.69 -24.29
CA ASP A 26 -14.30 18.72 -23.63
C ASP A 26 -14.50 17.48 -22.74
N LEU A 27 -15.14 17.67 -21.58
CA LEU A 27 -15.39 16.58 -20.65
C LEU A 27 -16.54 15.72 -21.17
N ASP A 28 -16.24 14.48 -21.51
CA ASP A 28 -17.23 13.51 -21.92
C ASP A 28 -17.98 12.91 -20.71
N ASN A 29 -19.09 12.22 -21.00
CA ASN A 29 -19.90 11.59 -19.97
C ASN A 29 -19.15 10.45 -19.24
N ALA A 30 -18.17 9.82 -19.90
CA ALA A 30 -17.38 8.72 -19.33
C ALA A 30 -16.39 9.22 -18.26
N SER A 31 -15.80 10.40 -18.46
CA SER A 31 -14.82 11.01 -17.56
C SER A 31 -15.46 11.90 -16.49
N ALA A 32 -16.75 12.19 -16.60
CA ALA A 32 -17.48 13.04 -15.68
C ALA A 32 -17.38 12.58 -14.22
N ASN A 33 -17.45 11.27 -13.95
CA ASN A 33 -17.31 10.74 -12.59
C ASN A 33 -15.89 10.92 -12.05
N SER A 34 -14.88 10.62 -12.87
CA SER A 34 -13.45 10.79 -12.52
C SER A 34 -13.11 12.24 -12.22
N PHE A 35 -13.58 13.16 -13.07
CA PHE A 35 -13.43 14.59 -12.84
C PHE A 35 -14.11 15.04 -11.54
N ASN A 36 -15.36 14.61 -11.31
CA ASN A 36 -16.11 15.00 -10.13
C ASN A 36 -15.44 14.51 -8.83
N GLU A 37 -14.94 13.29 -8.81
CA GLU A 37 -14.23 12.75 -7.64
C GLU A 37 -12.93 13.49 -7.39
N TRP A 38 -12.09 13.67 -8.41
CA TRP A 38 -10.84 14.42 -8.30
C TRP A 38 -11.09 15.86 -7.85
N TYR A 39 -12.02 16.56 -8.51
CA TYR A 39 -12.33 17.96 -8.21
C TYR A 39 -12.85 18.13 -6.78
N LEU A 40 -13.68 17.22 -6.29
CA LEU A 40 -14.32 17.35 -4.97
C LEU A 40 -13.43 16.86 -3.82
N LEU A 41 -12.62 15.83 -4.05
CA LEU A 41 -11.99 15.04 -2.97
C LEU A 41 -10.46 15.12 -2.96
N GLU A 42 -9.83 15.59 -4.04
CA GLU A 42 -8.37 15.53 -4.19
C GLU A 42 -7.75 16.89 -4.52
N ARG A 43 -8.34 17.64 -5.44
CA ARG A 43 -7.82 18.94 -5.88
C ARG A 43 -8.08 20.02 -4.85
N ASP A 44 -7.02 20.72 -4.44
CA ASP A 44 -7.14 21.98 -3.71
C ASP A 44 -7.80 23.05 -4.57
N CYS A 45 -8.96 23.55 -4.12
CA CYS A 45 -9.63 24.67 -4.78
C CYS A 45 -8.95 25.99 -4.34
N PRO A 46 -8.36 26.79 -5.24
CA PRO A 46 -7.71 28.05 -4.88
C PRO A 46 -8.63 29.05 -4.17
N VAL A 47 -9.93 29.00 -4.45
CA VAL A 47 -10.95 29.87 -3.83
C VAL A 47 -11.24 29.45 -2.39
N LEU A 48 -11.17 28.15 -2.10
CA LEU A 48 -11.53 27.59 -0.80
C LEU A 48 -10.31 27.25 0.08
N GLY A 49 -9.13 27.13 -0.52
CA GLY A 49 -7.87 26.77 0.15
C GLY A 49 -7.74 25.29 0.53
N ALA A 50 -8.67 24.45 0.10
CA ALA A 50 -8.73 23.01 0.36
C ALA A 50 -9.66 22.34 -0.67
N PRO A 51 -9.76 20.99 -0.70
CA PRO A 51 -10.74 20.33 -1.54
C PRO A 51 -12.17 20.77 -1.19
N PRO A 52 -13.07 20.91 -2.18
CA PRO A 52 -14.45 21.33 -1.96
C PRO A 52 -15.18 20.50 -0.89
N ALA A 53 -14.99 19.18 -0.86
CA ALA A 53 -15.62 18.34 0.16
C ALA A 53 -15.19 18.72 1.58
N VAL A 54 -13.91 19.09 1.77
CA VAL A 54 -13.38 19.55 3.06
C VAL A 54 -13.97 20.89 3.45
N SER A 55 -14.12 21.80 2.49
CA SER A 55 -14.59 23.16 2.75
C SER A 55 -16.09 23.24 3.01
N PHE A 56 -16.87 22.30 2.47
CA PHE A 56 -18.32 22.23 2.66
C PHE A 56 -18.76 21.27 3.78
N SER A 57 -17.81 20.56 4.41
CA SER A 57 -18.13 19.66 5.50
C SER A 57 -18.66 20.43 6.72
N PRO A 58 -19.57 19.84 7.51
CA PRO A 58 -20.05 20.46 8.73
C PRO A 58 -18.92 20.57 9.76
N ALA A 59 -18.98 21.58 10.63
CA ALA A 59 -17.97 21.82 11.66
C ALA A 59 -17.85 20.67 12.69
N GLU A 60 -18.91 19.87 12.84
CA GLU A 60 -18.93 18.66 13.66
C GLU A 60 -19.24 17.47 12.77
N ILE A 61 -18.25 16.59 12.58
CA ILE A 61 -18.38 15.34 11.84
C ILE A 61 -18.42 14.20 12.85
N THR A 62 -19.50 13.42 12.85
CA THR A 62 -19.57 12.19 13.66
C THR A 62 -18.99 11.00 12.90
N THR A 63 -18.46 10.01 13.59
CA THR A 63 -17.79 8.82 13.01
C THR A 63 -18.65 7.98 12.05
N ASN A 64 -19.98 8.17 12.06
CA ASN A 64 -20.92 7.50 11.16
C ASN A 64 -21.57 8.44 10.14
N ASP A 65 -21.05 9.66 9.97
CA ASP A 65 -21.55 10.61 8.96
C ASP A 65 -20.92 10.32 7.58
N LEU A 66 -21.68 10.52 6.51
CA LEU A 66 -21.20 10.39 5.13
C LEU A 66 -19.99 11.27 4.84
N TRP A 67 -19.88 12.41 5.53
CA TRP A 67 -18.70 13.27 5.43
C TRP A 67 -17.45 12.58 5.97
N HIS A 68 -17.52 11.84 7.08
CA HIS A 68 -16.39 11.08 7.61
C HIS A 68 -15.89 10.06 6.58
N CYS A 69 -16.81 9.30 5.98
CA CYS A 69 -16.51 8.32 4.93
C CYS A 69 -15.83 8.95 3.70
N LEU A 70 -16.26 10.15 3.29
CA LEU A 70 -15.69 10.88 2.16
C LEU A 70 -14.31 11.48 2.49
N HIS A 71 -14.12 11.95 3.72
CA HIS A 71 -12.84 12.48 4.21
C HIS A 71 -11.77 11.40 4.32
N ASP A 72 -12.14 10.20 4.72
CA ASP A 72 -11.24 9.05 4.81
C ASP A 72 -11.07 8.33 3.46
N SER A 73 -11.71 8.84 2.40
CA SER A 73 -11.58 8.24 1.08
C SER A 73 -10.17 8.45 0.52
N PHE A 74 -9.66 7.44 -0.17
CA PHE A 74 -8.36 7.54 -0.84
C PHE A 74 -8.42 6.92 -2.21
N PHE A 75 -7.71 7.54 -3.16
CA PHE A 75 -7.47 6.97 -4.47
C PHE A 75 -6.31 5.99 -4.41
N GLY A 76 -6.45 4.87 -5.10
CA GLY A 76 -5.41 3.86 -5.20
C GLY A 76 -5.59 2.99 -6.43
N LEU A 77 -4.50 2.31 -6.79
CA LEU A 77 -4.55 1.21 -7.74
C LEU A 77 -4.63 -0.09 -6.95
N PHE A 78 -5.69 -0.86 -7.18
CA PHE A 78 -5.94 -2.10 -6.49
C PHE A 78 -5.89 -3.29 -7.44
N HIS A 79 -5.73 -4.49 -6.91
CA HIS A 79 -6.10 -5.70 -7.63
C HIS A 79 -6.94 -6.61 -6.76
N VAL A 80 -7.79 -7.42 -7.40
CA VAL A 80 -8.61 -8.42 -6.71
C VAL A 80 -7.73 -9.57 -6.28
N THR A 81 -7.65 -9.84 -4.98
CA THR A 81 -6.92 -10.98 -4.42
C THR A 81 -7.84 -12.17 -4.17
N GLU A 82 -9.04 -11.91 -3.67
CA GLU A 82 -10.00 -12.95 -3.28
C GLU A 82 -11.44 -12.50 -3.54
N LEU A 83 -12.25 -13.42 -4.08
CA LEU A 83 -13.71 -13.27 -4.14
C LEU A 83 -14.32 -13.96 -2.91
N VAL A 84 -15.20 -13.27 -2.19
CA VAL A 84 -15.75 -13.82 -0.93
C VAL A 84 -16.88 -14.79 -1.23
N ASP A 85 -16.61 -16.09 -1.01
CA ASP A 85 -17.58 -17.17 -1.23
C ASP A 85 -18.89 -16.93 -0.47
N GLY A 86 -20.02 -17.01 -1.19
CA GLY A 86 -21.35 -16.85 -0.63
C GLY A 86 -21.81 -15.41 -0.39
N GLN A 87 -21.00 -14.40 -0.73
CA GLN A 87 -21.38 -12.98 -0.70
C GLN A 87 -21.21 -12.34 -2.07
N ALA A 88 -22.31 -12.17 -2.79
CA ALA A 88 -22.32 -11.45 -4.05
C ALA A 88 -21.73 -10.04 -3.89
N ASN A 89 -21.00 -9.57 -4.89
CA ASN A 89 -20.41 -8.24 -4.96
C ASN A 89 -19.38 -7.93 -3.87
N THR A 90 -18.85 -8.95 -3.18
CA THR A 90 -17.85 -8.77 -2.12
C THR A 90 -16.52 -9.39 -2.51
N ALA A 91 -15.44 -8.62 -2.38
CA ALA A 91 -14.08 -9.08 -2.63
C ALA A 91 -13.06 -8.41 -1.71
N ILE A 92 -11.91 -9.06 -1.58
CA ILE A 92 -10.71 -8.47 -0.99
C ILE A 92 -9.89 -7.88 -2.13
N LEU A 93 -9.57 -6.60 -1.99
CA LEU A 93 -8.71 -5.86 -2.90
C LEU A 93 -7.41 -5.53 -2.18
N GLU A 94 -6.28 -5.68 -2.86
CA GLU A 94 -4.98 -5.23 -2.36
C GLU A 94 -4.53 -3.99 -3.11
N CYS A 95 -4.16 -2.95 -2.37
CA CYS A 95 -3.60 -1.73 -2.94
C CYS A 95 -2.16 -1.96 -3.36
N LEU A 96 -1.86 -1.83 -4.65
CA LEU A 96 -0.52 -2.05 -5.20
C LEU A 96 0.53 -1.07 -4.67
N TRP A 97 0.11 0.11 -4.20
CA TRP A 97 1.03 1.07 -3.57
C TRP A 97 1.32 0.73 -2.11
N SER A 98 0.29 0.46 -1.30
CA SER A 98 0.43 0.30 0.16
C SER A 98 0.49 -1.15 0.64
N ALA A 99 0.24 -2.13 -0.23
CA ALA A 99 -0.06 -3.53 0.11
C ALA A 99 -1.26 -3.69 1.07
N ARG A 100 -2.01 -2.60 1.35
CA ARG A 100 -3.19 -2.64 2.21
C ARG A 100 -4.28 -3.47 1.56
N GLN A 101 -4.78 -4.45 2.28
CA GLN A 101 -5.99 -5.16 1.90
C GLN A 101 -7.23 -4.45 2.43
N ILE A 102 -8.24 -4.34 1.57
CA ILE A 102 -9.52 -3.76 1.89
C ILE A 102 -10.62 -4.69 1.42
N ARG A 103 -11.70 -4.78 2.19
CA ARG A 103 -12.88 -5.54 1.80
C ARG A 103 -13.87 -4.59 1.13
N VAL A 104 -14.20 -4.84 -0.12
CA VAL A 104 -15.20 -4.06 -0.85
C VAL A 104 -16.50 -4.84 -0.95
N THR A 105 -17.65 -4.18 -0.77
CA THR A 105 -18.99 -4.77 -0.86
C THR A 105 -19.81 -4.31 -2.07
N THR A 106 -19.20 -3.54 -2.95
CA THR A 106 -19.82 -2.97 -4.16
C THR A 106 -19.11 -3.41 -5.44
N LEU A 107 -18.48 -4.59 -5.44
CA LEU A 107 -17.82 -5.10 -6.63
C LEU A 107 -18.87 -5.46 -7.69
N PRO A 108 -18.73 -5.02 -8.94
CA PRO A 108 -19.59 -5.49 -10.02
C PRO A 108 -19.48 -7.00 -10.22
N ALA A 109 -20.55 -7.61 -10.76
CA ALA A 109 -20.51 -9.01 -11.18
C ALA A 109 -19.55 -9.20 -12.38
N GLY A 110 -18.93 -10.37 -12.50
CA GLY A 110 -18.01 -10.70 -13.60
C GLY A 110 -16.57 -10.21 -13.42
N ILE A 111 -16.23 -9.68 -12.24
CA ILE A 111 -14.85 -9.32 -11.89
C ILE A 111 -14.14 -10.52 -11.27
N ASP A 112 -13.00 -10.91 -11.87
CA ASP A 112 -12.19 -12.05 -11.43
C ASP A 112 -10.94 -11.62 -10.65
N VAL A 113 -10.34 -12.60 -9.95
CA VAL A 113 -9.04 -12.45 -9.28
C VAL A 113 -7.98 -12.00 -10.28
N GLY A 114 -7.16 -11.02 -9.88
CA GLY A 114 -6.15 -10.41 -10.72
C GLY A 114 -6.63 -9.20 -11.53
N THR A 115 -7.92 -8.86 -11.50
CA THR A 115 -8.42 -7.62 -12.13
C THR A 115 -7.80 -6.40 -11.44
N LEU A 116 -7.26 -5.48 -12.23
CA LEU A 116 -6.74 -4.19 -11.80
C LEU A 116 -7.88 -3.19 -11.66
N ILE A 117 -7.91 -2.46 -10.56
CA ILE A 117 -8.99 -1.53 -10.20
C ILE A 117 -8.37 -0.22 -9.74
N PRO A 118 -8.12 0.75 -10.63
CA PRO A 118 -7.85 2.12 -10.21
C PRO A 118 -9.17 2.77 -9.77
N ALA A 119 -9.26 3.09 -8.50
CA ALA A 119 -10.49 3.60 -7.90
C ALA A 119 -10.20 4.43 -6.67
N ARG A 120 -11.16 5.30 -6.34
CA ARG A 120 -11.28 5.84 -4.99
C ARG A 120 -12.15 4.91 -4.16
N VAL A 121 -11.73 4.67 -2.93
CA VAL A 121 -12.46 3.86 -1.96
C VAL A 121 -12.82 4.70 -0.75
N ALA A 122 -14.04 4.57 -0.25
CA ALA A 122 -14.51 5.21 0.97
C ALA A 122 -14.87 4.14 2.00
N GLN A 123 -14.52 4.37 3.26
CA GLN A 123 -14.90 3.47 4.34
C GLN A 123 -16.41 3.57 4.60
N SER A 124 -17.13 2.45 4.60
CA SER A 124 -18.57 2.40 4.87
C SER A 124 -18.89 1.95 6.29
N ASP A 125 -18.14 0.97 6.79
CA ASP A 125 -18.21 0.55 8.18
C ASP A 125 -16.79 0.21 8.71
N SER A 126 -16.69 -0.36 9.91
CA SER A 126 -15.38 -0.69 10.52
C SER A 126 -14.56 -1.72 9.71
N GLU A 127 -15.19 -2.50 8.84
CA GLU A 127 -14.58 -3.65 8.16
C GLU A 127 -14.77 -3.64 6.64
N SER A 128 -15.46 -2.65 6.08
CA SER A 128 -15.81 -2.60 4.66
C SER A 128 -15.68 -1.22 4.01
N HIS A 129 -15.43 -1.28 2.71
CA HIS A 129 -15.20 -0.14 1.83
C HIS A 129 -16.16 -0.19 0.64
N LEU A 130 -16.44 0.99 0.09
CA LEU A 130 -17.22 1.18 -1.13
C LEU A 130 -16.29 1.73 -2.21
N LEU A 131 -16.43 1.21 -3.42
CA LEU A 131 -15.85 1.82 -4.61
C LEU A 131 -16.69 3.03 -5.00
N LEU A 132 -16.04 4.17 -5.19
CA LEU A 132 -16.72 5.36 -5.72
C LEU A 132 -16.97 5.20 -7.25
N PRO A 133 -17.93 5.96 -7.82
CA PRO A 133 -18.41 5.77 -9.20
C PRO A 133 -17.37 5.84 -10.32
N ALA A 134 -16.20 6.43 -10.11
CA ALA A 134 -15.12 6.50 -11.08
C ALA A 134 -14.19 5.27 -11.07
N ALA A 135 -14.53 4.23 -10.31
CA ALA A 135 -13.80 2.98 -10.33
C ALA A 135 -13.77 2.41 -11.75
N ASN A 136 -12.56 2.14 -12.23
CA ASN A 136 -12.32 1.49 -13.50
C ASN A 136 -11.86 0.04 -13.25
N PHE A 137 -12.11 -0.85 -14.21
CA PHE A 137 -11.79 -2.27 -14.10
C PHE A 137 -11.00 -2.67 -15.34
N ILE A 138 -9.79 -3.18 -15.13
CA ILE A 138 -8.82 -3.49 -16.18
C ILE A 138 -8.44 -4.95 -16.01
N ILE A 139 -8.82 -5.78 -16.99
CA ILE A 139 -8.50 -7.21 -17.00
C ILE A 139 -7.23 -7.39 -17.83
N ALA A 140 -6.07 -7.27 -17.19
CA ALA A 140 -4.77 -7.39 -17.83
C ALA A 140 -3.80 -8.16 -16.92
N PRO A 141 -3.87 -9.50 -16.88
CA PRO A 141 -3.07 -10.31 -15.95
C PRO A 141 -1.56 -10.12 -16.14
N ASP A 142 -1.09 -9.92 -17.38
CA ASP A 142 0.33 -9.69 -17.68
C ASP A 142 0.80 -8.27 -17.27
N LEU A 143 -0.13 -7.31 -17.24
CA LEU A 143 0.14 -5.93 -16.81
C LEU A 143 0.29 -5.86 -15.29
N LEU A 144 -0.46 -6.66 -14.54
CA LEU A 144 -0.45 -6.65 -13.08
C LEU A 144 0.95 -6.90 -12.52
N GLU A 145 1.65 -7.93 -12.99
CA GLU A 145 2.97 -8.29 -12.46
C GLU A 145 4.02 -7.22 -12.79
N SER A 146 4.01 -6.74 -14.03
CA SER A 146 4.91 -5.68 -14.50
C SER A 146 4.68 -4.37 -13.75
N LEU A 147 3.42 -3.94 -13.65
CA LEU A 147 3.03 -2.71 -12.99
C LEU A 147 3.26 -2.77 -11.47
N ALA A 148 3.01 -3.92 -10.84
CA ALA A 148 3.32 -4.11 -9.43
C ALA A 148 4.83 -4.00 -9.18
N GLN A 149 5.66 -4.55 -10.07
CA GLN A 149 7.12 -4.44 -9.96
C GLN A 149 7.61 -3.00 -10.15
N ASP A 150 7.09 -2.30 -11.15
CA ASP A 150 7.44 -0.90 -11.42
C ASP A 150 7.01 0.02 -10.27
N LEU A 151 5.77 -0.14 -9.78
CA LEU A 151 5.27 0.64 -8.65
C LEU A 151 6.03 0.33 -7.36
N ARG A 152 6.47 -0.91 -7.13
CA ARG A 152 7.36 -1.24 -6.00
C ARG A 152 8.72 -0.53 -6.13
N SER A 153 9.30 -0.49 -7.33
CA SER A 153 10.56 0.21 -7.59
C SER A 153 10.41 1.71 -7.33
N ILE A 154 9.38 2.33 -7.89
CA ILE A 154 9.06 3.76 -7.70
C ILE A 154 8.78 4.07 -6.24
N ARG A 155 8.04 3.22 -5.53
CA ARG A 155 7.81 3.37 -4.08
C ARG A 155 9.10 3.31 -3.27
N GLY A 156 10.05 2.48 -3.68
CA GLY A 156 11.38 2.39 -3.05
C GLY A 156 12.19 3.69 -3.14
N GLU A 157 11.98 4.46 -4.21
CA GLU A 157 12.64 5.75 -4.44
C GLU A 157 11.82 6.93 -3.88
N GLN A 158 10.48 6.85 -3.97
CA GLN A 158 9.55 7.93 -3.63
C GLN A 158 8.32 7.41 -2.88
N PRO A 159 8.42 7.08 -1.58
CA PRO A 159 7.35 6.41 -0.82
C PRO A 159 6.07 7.24 -0.66
N ARG A 160 6.16 8.57 -0.81
CA ARG A 160 5.01 9.49 -0.77
C ARG A 160 4.48 9.87 -2.15
N SER A 161 5.14 9.47 -3.24
CA SER A 161 4.71 9.77 -4.61
C SER A 161 3.54 8.86 -4.97
N ARG A 162 2.31 9.33 -4.79
CA ARG A 162 1.12 8.60 -5.25
C ARG A 162 0.64 9.24 -6.54
N LEU A 163 0.30 8.41 -7.51
CA LEU A 163 -0.39 8.87 -8.71
C LEU A 163 -1.73 9.46 -8.31
N SER A 164 -1.91 10.74 -8.63
CA SER A 164 -3.21 11.41 -8.51
C SER A 164 -4.23 10.76 -9.43
N GLN A 165 -5.51 10.91 -9.10
CA GLN A 165 -6.60 10.43 -9.95
C GLN A 165 -6.55 11.09 -11.35
N GLN A 166 -6.11 12.35 -11.43
CA GLN A 166 -5.89 13.07 -12.69
C GLN A 166 -4.75 12.46 -13.51
N GLN A 167 -3.58 12.22 -12.92
CA GLN A 167 -2.45 11.60 -13.62
C GLN A 167 -2.82 10.20 -14.13
N TRP A 168 -3.54 9.43 -13.32
CA TRP A 168 -4.00 8.12 -13.74
C TRP A 168 -4.98 8.19 -14.91
N HIS A 169 -5.94 9.12 -14.85
CA HIS A 169 -6.89 9.35 -15.92
C HIS A 169 -6.18 9.73 -17.22
N GLN A 170 -5.23 10.66 -17.18
CA GLN A 170 -4.45 11.08 -18.35
C GLN A 170 -3.64 9.94 -18.96
N LEU A 171 -2.97 9.12 -18.16
CA LEU A 171 -2.22 7.96 -18.64
C LEU A 171 -3.12 6.96 -19.40
N PHE A 172 -4.31 6.70 -18.87
CA PHE A 172 -5.23 5.72 -19.45
C PHE A 172 -5.97 6.26 -20.68
N THR A 173 -6.48 7.49 -20.62
CA THR A 173 -7.15 8.14 -21.76
C THR A 173 -6.21 8.26 -22.95
N ASN A 174 -4.97 8.70 -22.72
CA ASN A 174 -3.96 8.78 -23.77
C ASN A 174 -3.63 7.40 -24.35
N HIS A 175 -3.62 6.34 -23.54
CA HIS A 175 -3.38 4.98 -24.00
C HIS A 175 -4.53 4.43 -24.85
N GLN A 176 -5.78 4.64 -24.43
CA GLN A 176 -6.97 4.21 -25.17
C GLN A 176 -7.11 4.96 -26.48
N GLN A 177 -6.93 6.29 -26.47
CA GLN A 177 -6.93 7.11 -27.69
C GLN A 177 -5.78 6.70 -28.63
N SER A 178 -4.57 6.46 -28.11
CA SER A 178 -3.44 6.01 -28.95
C SER A 178 -3.71 4.66 -29.61
N HIS A 179 -4.37 3.72 -28.92
CA HIS A 179 -4.74 2.43 -29.51
C HIS A 179 -5.83 2.54 -30.56
N ALA A 180 -6.84 3.39 -30.33
CA ALA A 180 -7.95 3.57 -31.26
C ALA A 180 -7.53 4.37 -32.51
N ILE A 181 -6.72 5.42 -32.35
CA ILE A 181 -6.17 6.24 -33.43
C ILE A 181 -5.13 5.45 -34.26
N ALA A 182 -4.28 4.64 -33.62
CA ALA A 182 -3.33 3.77 -34.34
C ALA A 182 -4.03 2.68 -35.18
N ALA A 183 -5.26 2.31 -34.84
CA ALA A 183 -6.08 1.37 -35.61
C ALA A 183 -6.91 2.04 -36.73
N GLY A 184 -7.07 3.38 -36.71
CA GLY A 184 -7.80 4.14 -37.72
C GLY A 184 -9.28 3.79 -37.86
N GLN A 185 -9.92 3.28 -36.80
CA GLN A 185 -11.30 2.80 -36.82
C GLN A 185 -12.27 3.88 -36.34
N SER A 186 -13.40 4.04 -37.03
CA SER A 186 -14.49 4.90 -36.53
C SER A 186 -15.25 4.24 -35.37
N PHE A 187 -16.02 5.03 -34.62
CA PHE A 187 -16.88 4.53 -33.53
C PHE A 187 -17.76 3.35 -33.99
N GLU A 188 -18.44 3.50 -35.13
CA GLU A 188 -19.31 2.45 -35.68
C GLU A 188 -18.52 1.22 -36.11
N GLU A 189 -17.30 1.38 -36.64
CA GLU A 189 -16.45 0.27 -37.08
C GLU A 189 -15.92 -0.52 -35.88
N ALA A 190 -15.43 0.16 -34.85
CA ALA A 190 -14.97 -0.45 -33.60
C ALA A 190 -16.13 -1.15 -32.87
N LEU A 191 -17.32 -0.54 -32.85
CA LEU A 191 -18.51 -1.13 -32.23
C LEU A 191 -19.01 -2.35 -33.01
N THR A 192 -18.96 -2.30 -34.34
CA THR A 192 -19.32 -3.44 -35.20
C THR A 192 -18.35 -4.61 -35.03
N GLN A 193 -17.05 -4.32 -34.85
CA GLN A 193 -16.04 -5.32 -34.53
C GLN A 193 -16.22 -5.92 -33.14
N ALA A 194 -16.58 -5.11 -32.14
CA ALA A 194 -16.86 -5.59 -30.79
C ALA A 194 -18.10 -6.53 -30.76
N LEU A 195 -19.09 -6.27 -31.61
CA LEU A 195 -20.32 -7.07 -31.71
C LEU A 195 -20.24 -8.22 -32.72
N LEU A 196 -19.09 -8.43 -33.36
CA LEU A 196 -18.95 -9.38 -34.47
C LEU A 196 -19.05 -10.83 -33.95
N GLY A 197 -20.11 -11.53 -34.39
CA GLY A 197 -20.42 -12.90 -33.95
C GLY A 197 -21.56 -13.01 -32.94
N GLN A 198 -22.10 -11.88 -32.48
CA GLN A 198 -23.26 -11.82 -31.57
C GLN A 198 -24.54 -11.54 -32.37
N ASN A 199 -25.54 -12.42 -32.25
CA ASN A 199 -26.81 -12.30 -32.99
C ASN A 199 -27.93 -11.59 -32.21
N GLU A 200 -27.67 -11.27 -30.93
CA GLU A 200 -28.69 -10.80 -29.98
C GLU A 200 -28.65 -9.28 -29.74
N LEU A 201 -27.58 -8.60 -30.17
CA LEU A 201 -27.37 -7.16 -30.00
C LEU A 201 -26.93 -6.50 -31.31
N SER A 202 -27.63 -5.45 -31.73
CA SER A 202 -27.24 -4.61 -32.86
C SER A 202 -26.55 -3.33 -32.42
N VAL A 203 -25.69 -2.78 -33.28
CA VAL A 203 -25.02 -1.47 -33.11
C VAL A 203 -26.03 -0.38 -32.72
N ALA A 204 -27.19 -0.34 -33.37
CA ALA A 204 -28.23 0.64 -33.09
C ALA A 204 -28.86 0.50 -31.69
N GLU A 205 -28.99 -0.72 -31.17
CA GLU A 205 -29.49 -0.96 -29.81
C GLU A 205 -28.47 -0.54 -28.76
N VAL A 206 -27.19 -0.83 -28.99
CA VAL A 206 -26.10 -0.43 -28.08
C VAL A 206 -25.94 1.09 -28.04
N THR A 207 -26.00 1.77 -29.20
CA THR A 207 -25.98 3.26 -29.26
C THR A 207 -27.19 3.87 -28.54
N ALA A 208 -28.39 3.30 -28.71
CA ALA A 208 -29.58 3.77 -28.00
C ALA A 208 -29.52 3.54 -26.49
N MET A 209 -28.87 2.46 -26.04
CA MET A 209 -28.63 2.19 -24.62
C MET A 209 -27.63 3.18 -24.03
N LEU A 210 -26.56 3.47 -24.76
CA LEU A 210 -25.52 4.46 -24.44
C LEU A 210 -26.11 5.85 -24.23
N GLU A 211 -26.93 6.33 -25.17
CA GLU A 211 -27.58 7.64 -25.10
C GLU A 211 -28.52 7.75 -23.88
N LYS A 212 -29.11 6.63 -23.46
CA LYS A 212 -30.15 6.60 -22.43
C LYS A 212 -29.63 6.35 -21.01
N HIS A 213 -28.58 5.56 -20.84
CA HIS A 213 -28.08 5.11 -19.53
C HIS A 213 -26.59 5.43 -19.30
N GLY A 214 -25.87 5.89 -20.33
CA GLY A 214 -24.44 6.17 -20.26
C GLY A 214 -23.58 4.91 -20.38
N ALA A 215 -22.32 5.11 -20.76
CA ALA A 215 -21.37 4.05 -21.11
C ALA A 215 -21.24 2.95 -20.04
N GLN A 216 -21.13 3.33 -18.77
CA GLN A 216 -20.94 2.39 -17.67
C GLN A 216 -22.14 1.44 -17.49
N GLU A 217 -23.36 1.96 -17.56
CA GLU A 217 -24.58 1.17 -17.34
C GLU A 217 -24.91 0.33 -18.57
N THR A 218 -24.62 0.84 -19.78
CA THR A 218 -24.69 0.05 -21.02
C THR A 218 -23.69 -1.09 -21.03
N LEU A 219 -22.42 -0.86 -20.65
CA LEU A 219 -21.43 -1.94 -20.52
C LEU A 219 -21.88 -2.99 -19.49
N SER A 220 -22.40 -2.55 -18.35
CA SER A 220 -22.88 -3.45 -17.29
C SER A 220 -24.07 -4.30 -17.75
N GLN A 221 -24.98 -3.72 -18.52
CA GLN A 221 -26.15 -4.42 -19.03
C GLN A 221 -25.78 -5.40 -20.15
N ILE A 222 -24.90 -5.00 -21.06
CA ILE A 222 -24.42 -5.87 -22.15
C ILE A 222 -23.57 -7.03 -21.60
N ALA A 223 -22.71 -6.77 -20.61
CA ALA A 223 -21.95 -7.79 -19.91
C ALA A 223 -22.82 -8.83 -19.19
N PHE A 224 -24.01 -8.42 -18.73
CA PHE A 224 -24.94 -9.30 -18.04
C PHE A 224 -25.81 -10.12 -19.01
N ASP A 225 -26.27 -9.48 -20.08
CA ASP A 225 -27.21 -10.08 -21.02
C ASP A 225 -26.50 -10.86 -22.15
N THR A 226 -25.19 -10.66 -22.36
CA THR A 226 -24.44 -11.28 -23.47
C THR A 226 -22.97 -11.60 -23.16
N ASP A 227 -22.38 -12.53 -23.93
CA ASP A 227 -20.96 -12.91 -23.87
C ASP A 227 -20.06 -11.98 -24.72
N VAL A 228 -20.39 -10.69 -24.82
CA VAL A 228 -19.57 -9.75 -25.61
C VAL A 228 -18.27 -9.43 -24.88
N ASP A 229 -17.17 -9.32 -25.62
CA ASP A 229 -15.92 -8.80 -25.09
C ASP A 229 -16.08 -7.33 -24.67
N ILE A 230 -16.14 -7.12 -23.35
CA ILE A 230 -16.35 -5.81 -22.72
C ILE A 230 -15.19 -4.87 -23.07
N GLU A 231 -13.98 -5.38 -23.29
CA GLU A 231 -12.83 -4.55 -23.63
C GLU A 231 -12.93 -3.99 -25.04
N ALA A 232 -13.41 -4.81 -25.99
CA ALA A 232 -13.70 -4.34 -27.34
C ALA A 232 -14.80 -3.26 -27.36
N LEU A 233 -15.83 -3.41 -26.52
CA LEU A 233 -16.87 -2.38 -26.35
C LEU A 233 -16.33 -1.11 -25.70
N ARG A 234 -15.42 -1.21 -24.73
CA ARG A 234 -14.77 -0.07 -24.09
C ARG A 234 -13.93 0.73 -25.07
N ILE A 235 -13.16 0.04 -25.92
CA ILE A 235 -12.38 0.67 -27.00
C ILE A 235 -13.32 1.41 -27.97
N ALA A 236 -14.44 0.79 -28.35
CA ALA A 236 -15.43 1.46 -29.18
C ALA A 236 -16.01 2.70 -28.47
N PHE A 237 -16.41 2.59 -27.20
CA PHE A 237 -17.07 3.70 -26.49
C PHE A 237 -16.14 4.90 -26.27
N ALA A 238 -14.82 4.70 -26.23
CA ALA A 238 -13.82 5.77 -26.18
C ALA A 238 -13.77 6.64 -27.45
N LEU A 239 -14.39 6.20 -28.56
CA LEU A 239 -14.50 6.96 -29.82
C LEU A 239 -15.77 7.82 -29.91
N ILE A 240 -16.62 7.82 -28.86
CA ILE A 240 -17.87 8.60 -28.82
C ILE A 240 -17.54 10.08 -28.60
N GLY A 241 -17.33 10.80 -29.71
CA GLY A 241 -17.00 12.23 -29.70
C GLY A 241 -16.30 12.69 -30.98
N ASP A 242 -15.70 11.77 -31.73
CA ASP A 242 -14.88 12.10 -32.92
C ASP A 242 -15.69 12.08 -34.23
N ASP A 243 -16.98 11.74 -34.18
CA ASP A 243 -17.84 11.59 -35.36
C ASP A 243 -18.64 12.86 -35.71
N GLN A 244 -18.17 14.04 -35.28
CA GLN A 244 -18.61 15.30 -35.86
C GLN A 244 -17.55 15.84 -36.81
N GLY A 245 -17.65 15.37 -38.06
CA GLY A 245 -17.36 16.05 -39.31
C GLY A 245 -16.31 17.16 -39.31
N ASP A 246 -15.19 16.87 -39.99
CA ASP A 246 -14.49 17.74 -40.94
C ASP A 246 -14.81 19.24 -40.83
N ASP A 247 -14.23 19.90 -39.82
CA ASP A 247 -13.96 21.34 -39.87
C ASP A 247 -12.45 21.53 -39.72
N THR A 248 -11.85 21.79 -40.88
CA THR A 248 -10.48 22.25 -41.04
C THR A 248 -10.38 23.65 -40.41
N GLU A 249 -10.12 23.73 -39.11
CA GLU A 249 -9.55 24.92 -38.49
C GLU A 249 -8.08 24.66 -38.18
N GLN A 250 -7.24 25.41 -38.88
CA GLN A 250 -5.78 25.44 -38.80
C GLN A 250 -5.32 25.60 -37.35
N LEU A 251 -4.88 24.51 -36.72
CA LEU A 251 -3.96 24.55 -35.59
C LEU A 251 -2.57 24.82 -36.16
N ASP A 252 -2.15 26.08 -36.06
CA ASP A 252 -0.80 26.53 -36.39
C ASP A 252 0.26 25.79 -35.54
N ASP A 253 1.14 25.06 -36.24
CA ASP A 253 2.55 24.74 -35.96
C ASP A 253 3.02 24.61 -34.49
N LEU A 254 2.63 23.54 -33.78
CA LEU A 254 3.37 23.06 -32.60
C LEU A 254 3.78 21.57 -32.62
N ASP A 255 3.27 20.76 -33.56
CA ASP A 255 3.55 19.30 -33.60
C ASP A 255 4.82 18.90 -34.38
N GLY A 256 5.42 19.83 -35.12
CA GLY A 256 6.64 19.57 -35.91
C GLY A 256 7.92 19.51 -35.08
N ASP A 257 8.06 20.41 -34.12
CA ASP A 257 9.34 20.65 -33.45
C ASP A 257 9.61 19.66 -32.29
N ALA A 258 8.60 19.26 -31.52
CA ALA A 258 8.77 18.31 -30.42
C ALA A 258 9.07 16.87 -30.93
N THR A 259 8.40 16.46 -31.99
CA THR A 259 8.59 15.14 -32.62
C THR A 259 9.99 15.03 -33.25
N GLN A 260 10.47 16.12 -33.85
CA GLN A 260 11.82 16.21 -34.40
C GLN A 260 12.89 16.24 -33.29
N ALA A 261 12.68 17.01 -32.21
CA ALA A 261 13.59 17.07 -31.05
C ALA A 261 13.76 15.71 -30.35
N ILE A 262 12.67 14.94 -30.19
CA ILE A 262 12.71 13.58 -29.62
C ILE A 262 13.43 12.62 -30.58
N SER A 263 13.19 12.72 -31.89
CA SER A 263 13.87 11.90 -32.89
C SER A 263 15.38 12.20 -32.95
N ASP A 264 15.79 13.46 -32.83
CA ASP A 264 17.18 13.88 -32.85
C ASP A 264 17.91 13.51 -31.53
N PHE A 265 17.20 13.52 -30.40
CA PHE A 265 17.69 12.98 -29.13
C PHE A 265 17.98 11.47 -29.22
N LEU A 266 17.03 10.68 -29.73
CA LEU A 266 17.19 9.22 -29.92
C LEU A 266 18.30 8.89 -30.92
N ALA A 267 18.48 9.71 -31.96
CA ALA A 267 19.58 9.56 -32.90
C ALA A 267 20.96 9.84 -32.26
N ASN A 268 21.06 10.84 -31.36
CA ASN A 268 22.31 11.20 -30.68
C ASN A 268 22.71 10.23 -29.56
N ASP A 269 21.74 9.61 -28.88
CA ASP A 269 21.99 8.52 -27.91
C ASP A 269 22.59 7.29 -28.62
N SER A 270 22.08 6.95 -29.80
CA SER A 270 22.60 5.84 -30.62
C SER A 270 24.03 6.04 -31.14
N GLN A 271 24.59 7.25 -31.07
CA GLN A 271 25.96 7.57 -31.47
C GLN A 271 26.96 7.70 -30.30
N GLY A 272 26.54 7.41 -29.06
CA GLY A 272 27.44 7.40 -27.90
C GLY A 272 27.83 8.78 -27.37
N SER A 273 26.96 9.77 -27.59
CA SER A 273 27.12 11.14 -27.08
C SER A 273 26.96 11.20 -25.55
N ASN A 274 27.53 12.22 -24.90
CA ASN A 274 27.31 12.44 -23.46
C ASN A 274 25.83 12.77 -23.21
N LEU A 275 25.13 11.92 -22.44
CA LEU A 275 23.71 12.01 -22.13
C LEU A 275 23.30 13.36 -21.54
N ASP A 276 24.15 13.99 -20.71
CA ASP A 276 23.84 15.29 -20.11
C ASP A 276 23.75 16.41 -21.16
N GLN A 277 24.56 16.31 -22.22
CA GLN A 277 24.48 17.23 -23.35
C GLN A 277 23.28 16.95 -24.26
N ALA A 278 22.93 15.68 -24.46
CA ALA A 278 21.77 15.30 -25.25
C ALA A 278 20.46 15.75 -24.57
N PHE A 279 20.35 15.58 -23.26
CA PHE A 279 19.23 16.06 -22.46
C PHE A 279 19.19 17.58 -22.38
N GLY A 280 20.32 18.26 -22.17
CA GLY A 280 20.36 19.72 -22.15
C GLY A 280 19.92 20.36 -23.48
N ASN A 281 20.25 19.73 -24.61
CA ASN A 281 19.79 20.19 -25.93
C ASN A 281 18.30 19.93 -26.13
N LEU A 282 17.77 18.78 -25.67
CA LEU A 282 16.35 18.45 -25.72
C LEU A 282 15.51 19.43 -24.87
N GLU A 283 15.96 19.76 -23.66
CA GLU A 283 15.31 20.77 -22.81
C GLU A 283 15.27 22.14 -23.50
N GLN A 284 16.35 22.51 -24.20
CA GLN A 284 16.43 23.77 -24.93
C GLN A 284 15.53 23.79 -26.18
N GLU A 285 15.44 22.68 -26.92
CA GLU A 285 14.57 22.52 -28.10
C GLU A 285 13.08 22.50 -27.72
N LEU A 286 12.75 21.95 -26.55
CA LEU A 286 11.39 21.95 -25.99
C LEU A 286 11.05 23.23 -25.20
N SER A 287 11.95 24.23 -25.20
CA SER A 287 11.79 25.50 -24.46
C SER A 287 11.52 25.32 -22.95
N LEU A 288 12.06 24.27 -22.34
CA LEU A 288 12.00 24.01 -20.90
C LEU A 288 13.09 24.84 -20.17
N GLU A 289 12.82 25.27 -18.94
CA GLU A 289 13.84 26.01 -18.16
C GLU A 289 15.08 25.13 -17.92
N PRO A 290 16.31 25.60 -18.23
CA PRO A 290 17.52 24.79 -18.08
C PRO A 290 17.71 24.35 -16.62
N GLY A 291 17.71 23.03 -16.38
CA GLY A 291 17.88 22.46 -15.04
C GLY A 291 16.59 22.03 -14.33
N ALA A 292 15.45 21.95 -15.02
CA ALA A 292 14.21 21.39 -14.48
C ALA A 292 14.34 19.91 -14.02
N THR A 293 15.36 19.19 -14.51
CA THR A 293 15.69 17.81 -14.10
C THR A 293 16.95 17.70 -13.21
N GLY A 294 17.52 18.82 -12.76
CA GLY A 294 18.81 18.91 -12.09
C GLY A 294 18.83 18.65 -10.57
N LEU A 295 18.13 17.64 -10.05
CA LEU A 295 18.24 17.23 -8.63
C LEU A 295 18.71 15.78 -8.42
N LEU A 296 19.35 15.18 -9.42
CA LEU A 296 20.00 13.86 -9.30
C LEU A 296 21.51 13.98 -9.46
N SER A 297 22.17 14.81 -8.65
CA SER A 297 23.62 14.78 -8.53
C SER A 297 24.07 15.22 -7.15
N GLU A 298 24.86 14.34 -6.54
CA GLU A 298 25.59 14.48 -5.27
C GLU A 298 24.80 14.18 -3.98
N GLN A 299 24.78 12.89 -3.60
CA GLN A 299 25.51 12.40 -2.41
C GLN A 299 25.13 10.94 -2.09
N SER A 300 26.05 10.02 -2.40
CA SER A 300 26.58 8.97 -1.50
C SER A 300 27.08 7.77 -2.32
N GLU A 301 28.38 7.52 -2.24
CA GLU A 301 29.00 6.31 -2.77
C GLU A 301 28.37 5.05 -2.13
N PRO A 302 28.18 3.96 -2.90
CA PRO A 302 27.59 2.74 -2.38
C PRO A 302 28.57 2.08 -1.42
N THR A 303 28.28 2.16 -0.13
CA THR A 303 29.00 1.42 0.91
C THR A 303 28.11 0.30 1.44
N GLY A 304 28.24 -0.86 0.81
CA GLY A 304 28.42 -2.12 1.54
C GLY A 304 27.20 -2.99 1.82
N VAL A 305 27.29 -4.19 1.24
CA VAL A 305 26.77 -5.49 1.68
C VAL A 305 25.29 -5.75 1.41
N ASP A 306 25.06 -6.69 0.48
CA ASP A 306 23.81 -7.39 0.18
C ASP A 306 22.86 -7.51 1.40
N THR A 307 21.90 -6.58 1.52
CA THR A 307 20.76 -6.69 2.44
C THR A 307 19.46 -6.71 1.63
N LEU A 308 18.66 -7.73 1.93
CA LEU A 308 17.42 -8.11 1.24
C LEU A 308 16.38 -6.95 1.20
N PRO A 309 15.56 -6.87 0.13
CA PRO A 309 14.78 -5.68 -0.25
C PRO A 309 13.64 -5.23 0.70
N GLY A 310 13.36 -5.94 1.80
CA GLY A 310 12.29 -5.57 2.74
C GLY A 310 12.74 -4.72 3.95
N VAL A 311 13.92 -5.01 4.51
CA VAL A 311 14.39 -4.44 5.80
C VAL A 311 14.75 -2.97 5.68
N GLU A 312 15.43 -2.61 4.59
CA GLU A 312 15.89 -1.25 4.37
C GLU A 312 14.73 -0.26 4.14
N MET A 313 13.64 -0.69 3.50
CA MET A 313 12.48 0.15 3.24
C MET A 313 11.77 0.61 4.51
N TRP A 314 11.62 -0.24 5.52
CA TRP A 314 10.94 0.12 6.77
C TRP A 314 11.76 1.09 7.61
N LEU A 315 13.08 0.88 7.68
CA LEU A 315 13.99 1.81 8.33
C LEU A 315 13.97 3.17 7.64
N ARG A 316 14.03 3.21 6.30
CA ARG A 316 13.94 4.46 5.52
C ARG A 316 12.61 5.18 5.75
N SER A 317 11.49 4.46 5.75
CA SER A 317 10.15 5.05 5.99
C SER A 317 10.04 5.68 7.37
N TYR A 318 10.53 4.99 8.41
CA TYR A 318 10.55 5.52 9.77
C TYR A 318 11.46 6.75 9.93
N LEU A 319 12.68 6.69 9.38
CA LEU A 319 13.63 7.81 9.46
C LEU A 319 13.07 9.06 8.77
N PHE A 320 12.41 8.88 7.63
CA PHE A 320 11.77 9.96 6.90
C PHE A 320 10.59 10.59 7.66
N ASP A 321 9.76 9.79 8.34
CA ASP A 321 8.68 10.32 9.19
C ASP A 321 9.22 11.05 10.43
N CYS A 322 10.35 10.58 10.97
CA CYS A 322 11.05 11.26 12.05
C CYS A 322 11.55 12.64 11.59
N GLU A 323 12.22 12.71 10.44
CA GLU A 323 12.70 13.96 9.86
C GLU A 323 11.54 14.94 9.57
N ALA A 324 10.43 14.46 9.02
CA ALA A 324 9.23 15.26 8.77
C ALA A 324 8.64 15.87 10.05
N LYS A 325 8.77 15.17 11.19
CA LYS A 325 8.32 15.63 12.51
C LYS A 325 9.42 16.39 13.28
N SER A 326 10.55 16.72 12.64
CA SER A 326 11.73 17.35 13.27
C SER A 326 12.31 16.53 14.43
N PHE A 327 12.11 15.22 14.41
CA PHE A 327 12.68 14.26 15.36
C PHE A 327 13.93 13.63 14.77
N GLN A 328 15.07 13.74 15.46
CA GLN A 328 16.31 13.11 15.02
C GLN A 328 16.51 11.77 15.70
N VAL A 329 16.53 10.71 14.90
CA VAL A 329 16.93 9.38 15.35
C VAL A 329 18.45 9.33 15.49
N SER A 330 18.94 8.93 16.66
CA SER A 330 20.38 8.78 16.85
C SER A 330 20.95 7.65 15.97
N ALA A 331 22.21 7.76 15.54
CA ALA A 331 22.86 6.70 14.77
C ALA A 331 22.88 5.35 15.51
N ALA A 332 22.95 5.37 16.84
CA ALA A 332 22.86 4.16 17.67
C ALA A 332 21.47 3.52 17.60
N ALA A 333 20.40 4.33 17.64
CA ALA A 333 19.03 3.85 17.52
C ALA A 333 18.75 3.32 16.10
N GLY A 334 19.20 4.01 15.05
CA GLY A 334 19.06 3.54 13.67
C GLY A 334 19.70 2.18 13.44
N LYS A 335 20.92 1.98 13.97
CA LYS A 335 21.62 0.68 13.90
C LYS A 335 20.91 -0.43 14.67
N GLU A 336 20.31 -0.12 15.82
CA GLU A 336 19.54 -1.10 16.59
C GLU A 336 18.26 -1.53 15.84
N ILE A 337 17.57 -0.57 15.22
CA ILE A 337 16.37 -0.83 14.40
C ILE A 337 16.74 -1.72 13.21
N GLU A 338 17.85 -1.44 12.53
CA GLU A 338 18.34 -2.28 11.43
C GLU A 338 18.62 -3.71 11.89
N GLN A 339 19.27 -3.90 13.05
CA GLN A 339 19.52 -5.22 13.63
C GLN A 339 18.22 -5.95 13.99
N PHE A 340 17.24 -5.24 14.53
CA PHE A 340 15.92 -5.77 14.83
C PHE A 340 15.21 -6.26 13.56
N LEU A 341 15.19 -5.45 12.50
CA LEU A 341 14.55 -5.83 11.25
C LEU A 341 15.23 -7.03 10.58
N ASN A 342 16.56 -7.09 10.62
CA ASN A 342 17.32 -8.26 10.15
C ASN A 342 16.99 -9.53 10.97
N TYR A 343 16.79 -9.39 12.27
CA TYR A 343 16.33 -10.50 13.12
C TYR A 343 14.91 -10.96 12.73
N CYS A 344 14.00 -10.03 12.42
CA CYS A 344 12.65 -10.36 11.97
C CYS A 344 12.66 -11.09 10.63
N ALA A 345 13.42 -10.61 9.63
CA ALA A 345 13.56 -11.27 8.32
C ALA A 345 14.06 -12.71 8.45
N THR A 346 15.08 -12.94 9.28
CA THR A 346 15.63 -14.28 9.51
C THR A 346 14.68 -15.20 10.27
N THR A 347 13.89 -14.66 11.20
CA THR A 347 12.91 -15.44 12.00
C THR A 347 11.70 -15.86 11.18
N VAL A 348 11.19 -14.98 10.32
CA VAL A 348 10.02 -15.23 9.45
C VAL A 348 10.41 -16.10 8.23
N LYS A 349 11.71 -16.25 7.94
CA LYS A 349 12.25 -16.99 6.77
C LYS A 349 11.65 -16.53 5.43
N ALA A 350 11.29 -15.26 5.35
CA ALA A 350 10.71 -14.65 4.16
C ALA A 350 11.68 -13.59 3.62
N ASN A 351 11.65 -13.41 2.30
CA ASN A 351 12.42 -12.35 1.63
C ASN A 351 11.84 -10.95 1.92
N GLU A 352 10.58 -10.90 2.36
CA GLU A 352 9.85 -9.70 2.74
C GLU A 352 9.15 -9.94 4.09
N ILE A 353 9.16 -8.93 4.96
CA ILE A 353 8.48 -9.00 6.26
C ILE A 353 7.07 -8.44 6.04
N ASP A 354 6.05 -9.25 6.29
CA ASP A 354 4.65 -8.79 6.38
C ASP A 354 4.41 -8.20 7.78
N PRO A 355 3.93 -6.95 7.90
CA PRO A 355 3.64 -6.33 9.19
C PRO A 355 2.71 -7.16 10.09
N HIS A 356 1.75 -7.87 9.51
CA HIS A 356 0.81 -8.71 10.27
C HIS A 356 1.47 -9.98 10.84
N GLN A 357 2.61 -10.39 10.28
CA GLN A 357 3.39 -11.53 10.78
C GLN A 357 4.35 -11.12 11.92
N LEU A 358 4.50 -9.81 12.17
CA LEU A 358 5.35 -9.29 13.25
C LEU A 358 4.62 -9.34 14.59
N SER A 359 4.60 -10.53 15.20
CA SER A 359 3.99 -10.72 16.52
C SER A 359 4.78 -10.05 17.65
N ALA A 360 4.09 -9.74 18.75
CA ALA A 360 4.72 -9.32 20.00
C ALA A 360 5.79 -10.31 20.49
N ALA A 361 5.60 -11.62 20.29
CA ALA A 361 6.57 -12.65 20.66
C ALA A 361 7.91 -12.46 19.92
N THR A 362 7.88 -12.05 18.65
CA THR A 362 9.08 -11.77 17.84
C THR A 362 9.87 -10.59 18.40
N VAL A 363 9.18 -9.51 18.78
CA VAL A 363 9.80 -8.33 19.39
C VAL A 363 10.44 -8.69 20.74
N LEU A 364 9.69 -9.39 21.59
CA LEU A 364 10.20 -9.82 22.91
C LEU A 364 11.36 -10.81 22.78
N ALA A 365 11.34 -11.70 21.79
CA ALA A 365 12.44 -12.63 21.52
C ALA A 365 13.72 -11.90 21.07
N TYR A 366 13.59 -10.83 20.29
CA TYR A 366 14.73 -9.95 19.98
C TYR A 366 15.29 -9.26 21.24
N MET A 367 14.42 -8.76 22.11
CA MET A 367 14.81 -8.13 23.37
C MET A 367 15.56 -9.09 24.29
N MET A 368 15.20 -10.38 24.28
CA MET A 368 15.90 -11.42 25.03
C MET A 368 17.32 -11.72 24.53
N GLY A 369 17.71 -11.24 23.35
CA GLY A 369 19.09 -11.34 22.88
C GLY A 369 20.08 -10.54 23.75
N ALA A 370 19.59 -9.66 24.63
CA ALA A 370 20.40 -8.91 25.58
C ALA A 370 21.00 -9.79 26.68
N ALA A 371 22.31 -9.67 26.90
CA ALA A 371 23.02 -10.40 27.94
C ALA A 371 22.93 -9.72 29.30
N ALA A 372 22.55 -8.44 29.36
CA ALA A 372 22.49 -7.64 30.58
C ALA A 372 21.32 -6.65 30.61
N VAL A 373 20.94 -6.21 31.82
CA VAL A 373 19.86 -5.24 32.05
C VAL A 373 20.12 -3.91 31.33
N ASP A 374 21.37 -3.45 31.28
CA ASP A 374 21.73 -2.22 30.58
C ASP A 374 21.50 -2.33 29.06
N GLU A 375 21.77 -3.50 28.47
CA GLU A 375 21.47 -3.76 27.06
C GLU A 375 19.96 -3.82 26.79
N VAL A 376 19.17 -4.42 27.69
CA VAL A 376 17.70 -4.39 27.59
C VAL A 376 17.20 -2.96 27.59
N ASN A 377 17.67 -2.13 28.53
CA ASN A 377 17.26 -0.72 28.61
C ASN A 377 17.67 0.06 27.35
N ALA A 378 18.86 -0.19 26.80
CA ALA A 378 19.30 0.43 25.56
C ALA A 378 18.40 0.03 24.37
N LYS A 379 18.10 -1.26 24.23
CA LYS A 379 17.18 -1.78 23.20
C LYS A 379 15.78 -1.17 23.31
N ILE A 380 15.21 -1.11 24.51
CA ILE A 380 13.92 -0.47 24.76
C ILE A 380 13.97 0.99 24.32
N ASN A 381 14.96 1.76 24.77
CA ASN A 381 15.07 3.17 24.42
C ASN A 381 15.22 3.41 22.91
N HIS A 382 15.86 2.49 22.19
CA HIS A 382 16.07 2.63 20.75
C HIS A 382 14.88 2.16 19.90
N LEU A 383 14.08 1.21 20.40
CA LEU A 383 13.02 0.57 19.63
C LEU A 383 11.60 0.98 20.03
N ASP A 384 11.39 1.61 21.19
CA ASP A 384 10.04 1.93 21.67
C ASP A 384 9.27 2.81 20.68
N ASP A 385 9.85 3.92 20.25
CA ASP A 385 9.23 4.82 19.26
C ASP A 385 9.02 4.14 17.90
N PHE A 386 9.96 3.28 17.49
CA PHE A 386 9.87 2.53 16.24
C PHE A 386 8.75 1.50 16.27
N THR A 387 8.60 0.75 17.36
CA THR A 387 7.54 -0.25 17.50
C THR A 387 6.15 0.37 17.65
N GLN A 388 6.06 1.55 18.27
CA GLN A 388 4.83 2.36 18.24
C GLN A 388 4.52 2.88 16.83
N TRP A 389 5.53 3.22 16.03
CA TRP A 389 5.34 3.57 14.63
C TRP A 389 4.86 2.37 13.80
N LEU A 390 5.47 1.18 13.97
CA LEU A 390 5.03 -0.05 13.31
C LEU A 390 3.56 -0.40 13.60
N HIS A 391 3.13 -0.25 14.85
CA HIS A 391 1.74 -0.51 15.20
C HIS A 391 0.76 0.50 14.59
N ARG A 392 1.11 1.80 14.59
CA ARG A 392 0.22 2.87 14.10
C ARG A 392 0.15 2.99 12.59
N GLU A 393 1.30 2.87 11.93
CA GLU A 393 1.43 3.18 10.51
C GLU A 393 1.47 1.92 9.64
N GLN A 394 1.75 0.74 10.23
CA GLN A 394 1.85 -0.54 9.52
C GLN A 394 0.91 -1.62 10.09
N ASP A 395 0.00 -1.27 11.01
CA ASP A 395 -0.97 -2.19 11.63
C ASP A 395 -0.37 -3.47 12.24
N ALA A 396 0.90 -3.40 12.70
CA ALA A 396 1.56 -4.54 13.34
C ALA A 396 0.84 -4.91 14.66
N PRO A 397 0.60 -6.22 14.95
CA PRO A 397 -0.15 -6.68 16.12
C PRO A 397 0.68 -6.64 17.42
N LEU A 398 1.12 -5.44 17.80
CA LEU A 398 2.04 -5.19 18.92
C LEU A 398 1.35 -4.59 20.16
N GLU A 399 0.03 -4.39 20.14
CA GLU A 399 -0.73 -3.73 21.21
C GLU A 399 -0.46 -4.33 22.60
N SER A 400 -0.26 -5.64 22.68
CA SER A 400 0.00 -6.36 23.94
C SER A 400 1.33 -6.02 24.64
N ILE A 401 2.27 -5.38 23.93
CA ILE A 401 3.60 -5.03 24.46
C ILE A 401 3.91 -3.54 24.36
N LEU A 402 3.01 -2.74 23.77
CA LEU A 402 3.21 -1.32 23.58
C LEU A 402 2.65 -0.47 24.74
N PRO A 403 3.36 0.57 25.18
CA PRO A 403 4.76 0.83 24.88
C PRO A 403 5.67 -0.20 25.57
N ILE A 404 6.77 -0.58 24.94
CA ILE A 404 7.77 -1.48 25.51
C ILE A 404 8.42 -0.82 26.73
N SER A 405 8.52 0.51 26.69
CA SER A 405 8.97 1.32 27.83
C SER A 405 8.01 1.31 29.03
N GLY A 406 6.81 0.75 28.89
CA GLY A 406 5.84 0.59 29.97
C GLY A 406 6.41 -0.21 31.15
N ASP A 407 6.06 0.21 32.37
CA ASP A 407 6.65 -0.31 33.62
C ASP A 407 6.53 -1.83 33.75
N GLU A 408 5.42 -2.43 33.30
CA GLU A 408 5.18 -3.87 33.41
C GLU A 408 6.10 -4.68 32.48
N THR A 409 6.07 -4.41 31.16
CA THR A 409 6.89 -5.10 30.15
C THR A 409 8.37 -4.91 30.42
N ARG A 410 8.79 -3.68 30.75
CA ARG A 410 10.18 -3.35 31.07
C ARG A 410 10.67 -4.11 32.31
N THR A 411 9.91 -4.07 33.41
CA THR A 411 10.29 -4.77 34.64
C THR A 411 10.38 -6.26 34.41
N TRP A 412 9.44 -6.82 33.66
CA TRP A 412 9.42 -8.23 33.30
C TRP A 412 10.66 -8.64 32.49
N LEU A 413 11.03 -7.89 31.45
CA LEU A 413 12.24 -8.16 30.64
C LEU A 413 13.52 -8.12 31.50
N GLN A 414 13.64 -7.15 32.41
CA GLN A 414 14.79 -7.03 33.30
C GLN A 414 14.89 -8.23 34.26
N GLN A 415 13.76 -8.63 34.87
CA GLN A 415 13.73 -9.79 35.76
C GLN A 415 14.08 -11.08 35.03
N LEU A 416 13.64 -11.23 33.79
CA LEU A 416 13.98 -12.37 32.96
C LEU A 416 15.49 -12.46 32.68
N VAL A 417 16.14 -11.36 32.29
CA VAL A 417 17.59 -11.35 32.04
C VAL A 417 18.36 -11.67 33.31
N LEU A 418 18.01 -11.06 34.44
CA LEU A 418 18.65 -11.34 35.74
C LEU A 418 18.47 -12.79 36.18
N CYS A 419 17.28 -13.36 35.99
CA CYS A 419 17.01 -14.76 36.27
C CYS A 419 17.87 -15.68 35.40
N ASN A 420 17.94 -15.41 34.08
CA ASN A 420 18.74 -16.20 33.16
C ASN A 420 20.24 -16.09 33.43
N GLN A 421 20.75 -14.92 33.81
CA GLN A 421 22.13 -14.76 34.29
C GLN A 421 22.43 -15.60 35.53
N ALA A 422 21.51 -15.63 36.50
CA ALA A 422 21.65 -16.48 37.68
C ALA A 422 21.67 -17.97 37.31
N LEU A 423 20.81 -18.38 36.37
CA LEU A 423 20.69 -19.77 35.89
C LEU A 423 21.88 -20.26 35.04
N GLN A 424 22.62 -19.38 34.37
CA GLN A 424 23.78 -19.74 33.52
C GLN A 424 24.85 -20.56 34.27
N HIS A 425 24.96 -20.41 35.60
CA HIS A 425 25.88 -21.17 36.44
C HIS A 425 25.63 -22.69 36.44
N ASN A 426 24.42 -23.13 36.07
CA ASN A 426 24.02 -24.54 36.14
C ASN A 426 24.50 -25.40 34.94
N ASN A 427 24.88 -24.74 33.84
CA ASN A 427 25.47 -25.22 32.57
C ASN A 427 24.97 -26.57 31.98
N VAL A 428 24.69 -26.51 30.66
CA VAL A 428 24.18 -27.55 29.76
C VAL A 428 22.67 -27.78 29.83
N ALA A 429 21.95 -27.18 28.89
CA ALA A 429 20.58 -27.55 28.54
C ALA A 429 20.62 -28.77 27.60
N SER A 430 20.29 -29.96 28.12
CA SER A 430 20.08 -31.17 27.32
C SER A 430 18.60 -31.49 27.10
N SER A 431 17.72 -30.82 27.84
CA SER A 431 16.30 -31.13 27.88
C SER A 431 15.47 -29.85 28.10
N ILE A 432 14.23 -29.86 27.59
CA ILE A 432 13.24 -28.80 27.79
C ILE A 432 12.10 -29.39 28.63
N ALA A 433 11.74 -28.70 29.70
CA ALA A 433 10.65 -29.11 30.59
C ALA A 433 9.59 -28.00 30.67
N LYS A 434 8.31 -28.36 30.75
CA LYS A 434 7.20 -27.41 30.83
C LYS A 434 6.77 -27.25 32.29
N VAL A 435 6.70 -26.01 32.77
CA VAL A 435 6.25 -25.69 34.12
C VAL A 435 4.78 -26.08 34.29
N THR A 436 4.50 -26.94 35.26
CA THR A 436 3.15 -27.43 35.59
C THR A 436 2.62 -26.91 36.92
N ALA A 437 3.50 -26.48 37.83
CA ALA A 437 3.14 -25.78 39.06
C ALA A 437 4.23 -24.78 39.45
N VAL A 438 3.86 -23.71 40.16
CA VAL A 438 4.77 -22.63 40.59
C VAL A 438 4.95 -22.55 42.11
N SER A 439 4.24 -23.37 42.88
CA SER A 439 4.36 -23.42 44.35
C SER A 439 4.07 -24.84 44.90
N PRO A 440 5.10 -25.72 45.02
CA PRO A 440 6.48 -25.51 44.60
C PRO A 440 6.63 -25.53 43.06
N LEU A 441 7.74 -24.98 42.55
CA LEU A 441 8.04 -25.01 41.12
C LEU A 441 8.26 -26.46 40.66
N ALA A 442 7.44 -26.93 39.72
CA ALA A 442 7.44 -28.32 39.28
C ALA A 442 7.23 -28.46 37.76
N THR A 443 7.72 -29.58 37.23
CA THR A 443 7.54 -30.06 35.86
C THR A 443 7.06 -31.52 35.86
N LEU A 444 6.83 -32.11 34.69
CA LEU A 444 6.62 -33.55 34.51
C LEU A 444 7.89 -34.23 33.99
N ASP A 445 8.14 -35.46 34.44
CA ASP A 445 9.12 -36.37 33.85
C ASP A 445 8.54 -37.15 32.65
N GLU A 446 9.35 -38.05 32.07
CA GLU A 446 8.96 -38.87 30.91
C GLU A 446 7.76 -39.80 31.20
N ASP A 447 7.54 -40.16 32.48
CA ASP A 447 6.44 -41.01 32.94
C ASP A 447 5.19 -40.19 33.32
N GLY A 448 5.24 -38.86 33.17
CA GLY A 448 4.15 -37.95 33.53
C GLY A 448 4.01 -37.74 35.03
N GLN A 449 5.01 -38.06 35.85
CA GLN A 449 5.03 -37.78 37.27
C GLN A 449 5.52 -36.36 37.54
N SER A 450 4.96 -35.73 38.57
CA SER A 450 5.37 -34.38 38.97
C SER A 450 6.72 -34.42 39.68
N VAL A 451 7.68 -33.66 39.15
CA VAL A 451 9.03 -33.54 39.68
C VAL A 451 9.36 -32.09 40.00
N MET A 452 10.02 -31.89 41.14
CA MET A 452 10.50 -30.58 41.59
C MET A 452 11.59 -30.02 40.65
N VAL A 453 11.49 -28.74 40.36
CA VAL A 453 12.54 -28.00 39.67
C VAL A 453 13.55 -27.48 40.69
N ASN A 454 14.81 -27.87 40.53
CA ASN A 454 15.92 -27.43 41.38
C ASN A 454 16.78 -26.39 40.68
N GLY A 455 17.45 -25.56 41.49
CA GLY A 455 18.39 -24.54 41.00
C GLY A 455 17.72 -23.30 40.39
N PHE A 456 16.39 -23.20 40.44
CA PHE A 456 15.67 -21.98 40.05
C PHE A 456 15.75 -20.93 41.17
N PRO A 457 16.20 -19.70 40.90
CA PRO A 457 16.36 -18.68 41.93
C PRO A 457 15.01 -18.27 42.54
N SER A 458 14.89 -18.34 43.88
CA SER A 458 13.64 -18.10 44.62
C SER A 458 13.01 -16.74 44.36
N ASP A 459 13.85 -15.73 44.14
CA ASP A 459 13.44 -14.32 43.99
C ASP A 459 12.64 -14.07 42.70
N TYR A 460 12.65 -15.03 41.76
CA TYR A 460 12.00 -14.91 40.45
C TYR A 460 10.85 -15.92 40.27
N VAL A 461 10.57 -16.78 41.26
CA VAL A 461 9.49 -17.77 41.16
C VAL A 461 8.12 -17.10 41.00
N SER A 462 7.95 -15.90 41.57
CA SER A 462 6.69 -15.14 41.49
C SER A 462 6.32 -14.65 40.10
N VAL A 463 7.27 -14.64 39.15
CA VAL A 463 7.03 -14.21 37.76
C VAL A 463 7.03 -15.36 36.76
N VAL A 464 7.25 -16.59 37.22
CA VAL A 464 7.07 -17.79 36.41
C VAL A 464 5.60 -18.12 36.29
N GLU A 465 5.15 -18.48 35.10
CA GLU A 465 3.77 -18.89 34.85
C GLU A 465 3.68 -20.38 34.48
N VAL A 466 2.53 -21.00 34.80
CA VAL A 466 2.21 -22.33 34.27
C VAL A 466 2.18 -22.26 32.75
N GLY A 467 2.89 -23.19 32.12
CA GLY A 467 3.08 -23.24 30.67
C GLY A 467 4.43 -22.71 30.18
N ASP A 468 5.19 -22.03 31.02
CA ASP A 468 6.56 -21.62 30.70
C ASP A 468 7.46 -22.83 30.44
N LYS A 469 8.50 -22.64 29.64
CA LYS A 469 9.50 -23.68 29.36
C LYS A 469 10.79 -23.38 30.11
N LEU A 470 11.36 -24.41 30.69
CA LEU A 470 12.68 -24.38 31.33
C LEU A 470 13.62 -25.23 30.49
N MET A 471 14.76 -24.67 30.11
CA MET A 471 15.83 -25.44 29.48
C MET A 471 16.82 -25.85 30.57
N GLY A 472 17.25 -27.10 30.57
CA GLY A 472 18.05 -27.64 31.67
C GLY A 472 18.45 -29.09 31.48
N ALA A 473 18.72 -29.78 32.57
CA ALA A 473 19.12 -31.18 32.55
C ALA A 473 18.48 -31.95 33.72
N TRP A 474 18.17 -33.22 33.47
CA TRP A 474 17.76 -34.16 34.51
C TRP A 474 18.99 -34.62 35.30
N ARG A 475 18.97 -34.43 36.62
CA ARG A 475 20.03 -34.88 37.54
C ARG A 475 19.38 -35.45 38.80
N ASP A 476 19.76 -36.67 39.17
CA ASP A 476 19.31 -37.34 40.39
C ASP A 476 17.78 -37.34 40.60
N GLY A 477 17.02 -37.55 39.52
CA GLY A 477 15.55 -37.58 39.57
C GLY A 477 14.89 -36.21 39.76
N CYS A 478 15.64 -35.11 39.59
CA CYS A 478 15.13 -33.73 39.59
C CYS A 478 15.45 -33.04 38.26
N PHE A 479 14.66 -32.03 37.89
CA PHE A 479 15.00 -31.17 36.76
C PHE A 479 15.79 -29.95 37.25
N VAL A 480 17.01 -29.77 36.77
CA VAL A 480 17.86 -28.61 37.10
C VAL A 480 17.73 -27.56 35.99
N ALA A 481 17.13 -26.42 36.30
CA ALA A 481 16.93 -25.34 35.33
C ALA A 481 18.27 -24.64 35.01
N GLY A 482 18.53 -24.42 33.73
CA GLY A 482 19.68 -23.67 33.21
C GLY A 482 19.30 -22.42 32.41
N ALA A 483 18.05 -22.31 31.95
CA ALA A 483 17.45 -21.10 31.41
C ALA A 483 15.92 -21.16 31.51
N TRP A 484 15.29 -19.99 31.52
CA TRP A 484 13.85 -19.80 31.52
C TRP A 484 13.41 -19.14 30.21
N MET A 485 12.42 -19.75 29.56
CA MET A 485 11.76 -19.26 28.36
C MET A 485 10.24 -19.16 28.62
N PRO A 486 9.75 -17.95 28.93
CA PRO A 486 8.32 -17.70 29.14
C PRO A 486 7.45 -18.14 27.97
N LYS A 487 6.23 -18.57 28.27
CA LYS A 487 5.24 -18.92 27.24
C LYS A 487 4.82 -17.73 26.38
N ARG A 488 4.95 -16.49 26.86
CA ARG A 488 4.68 -15.25 26.10
C ARG A 488 5.59 -15.09 24.87
N LEU A 489 6.70 -15.83 24.83
CA LEU A 489 7.66 -15.85 23.73
C LEU A 489 7.47 -17.04 22.80
N LEU A 490 6.61 -17.97 23.19
CA LEU A 490 6.28 -19.10 22.35
C LEU A 490 5.23 -18.63 21.34
N PRO A 491 5.37 -19.01 20.05
CA PRO A 491 4.27 -18.83 19.12
C PRO A 491 3.03 -19.49 19.72
N THR A 492 1.92 -18.75 19.74
CA THR A 492 0.61 -19.32 20.07
C THR A 492 0.39 -20.48 19.11
N ALA A 493 0.27 -21.68 19.66
CA ALA A 493 -0.18 -22.80 18.86
C ALA A 493 -1.63 -22.51 18.51
N ASP A 494 -1.91 -22.31 17.22
CA ASP A 494 -3.26 -22.41 16.66
C ASP A 494 -3.88 -23.77 16.98
#